data_AF-A0A0C2WD14-F1
#
_entry.id   AF-A0A0C2WD14-F1
#
_cell.length_a   1.000
_cell.length_b   1.000
_cell.length_c   1.000
_cell.angle_alpha   90.00
_cell.angle_beta   90.00
_cell.angle_gamma   90.00
#
_symmetry.space_group_name_H-M   'P 1'
#
loop_
_entity.id
_entity.type
_entity.pdbx_description
1 polymer ?
#
loop_
_entity_poly.entity_id
_entity_poly.type
_entity_poly.pdbx_seq_one_letter_code
_entity_poly.pdbx_strand_id
1 'polypeptide(L)'
;MRLTELGGVMADFPLDPRVSKALLESVRLNVSEEILTIAAMLSVQSVWRRPFGQDHKADQAKLKLSVTGSDHLTLLNVYNKYIESQSVHYHPKIT
;
A
#
# COMPACT_ATOMS: atom_id res chain seq x y z
N MET A 1 28.30 5.46 18.21
CA MET A 1 27.40 4.30 17.97
C MET A 1 27.71 3.76 16.58
N ARG A 2 27.87 2.44 16.42
CA ARG A 2 28.12 1.79 15.12
C ARG A 2 26.89 0.97 14.76
N LEU A 3 26.29 1.25 13.61
CA LEU A 3 25.18 0.48 13.08
C LEU A 3 25.70 -0.85 12.50
N THR A 4 24.85 -1.87 12.51
CA THR A 4 25.07 -3.07 11.71
C THR A 4 24.97 -2.73 10.23
N GLU A 5 25.49 -3.57 9.33
CA GLU A 5 25.37 -3.33 7.88
C GLU A 5 23.90 -3.18 7.45
N LEU A 6 23.03 -4.06 7.96
CA LEU A 6 21.58 -3.95 7.77
C LEU A 6 21.03 -2.62 8.30
N GLY A 7 21.43 -2.21 9.50
CA GLY A 7 20.98 -0.95 10.09
C GLY A 7 21.48 0.27 9.32
N GLY A 8 22.67 0.19 8.72
CA GLY A 8 23.20 1.20 7.82
C GLY A 8 22.33 1.35 6.57
N VAL A 9 22.03 0.25 5.89
CA VAL A 9 21.15 0.26 4.70
C VAL A 9 19.75 0.78 5.06
N MET A 10 19.19 0.34 6.19
CA MET A 10 17.87 0.82 6.64
C MET A 10 17.85 2.33 6.94
N ALA A 11 18.96 2.89 7.41
CA ALA A 11 19.07 4.32 7.72
C ALA A 11 19.00 5.22 6.48
N ASP A 12 19.26 4.68 5.29
CA ASP A 12 19.13 5.40 4.03
C ASP A 12 17.67 5.55 3.56
N PHE A 13 16.73 4.76 4.13
CA PHE A 13 15.32 4.81 3.76
C PHE A 13 14.54 5.82 4.63
N PRO A 14 13.66 6.65 4.03
CA PRO A 14 12.76 7.54 4.77
C PRO A 14 11.53 6.76 5.29
N LEU A 15 11.74 5.60 5.90
CA LEU A 15 10.69 4.69 6.38
C LEU A 15 10.92 4.34 7.84
N ASP A 16 9.85 3.93 8.54
CA ASP A 16 10.01 3.28 9.86
C ASP A 16 10.91 2.04 9.71
N PRO A 17 11.83 1.77 10.65
CA PRO A 17 12.71 0.61 10.59
C PRO A 17 12.00 -0.72 10.33
N ARG A 18 10.77 -0.92 10.83
CA ARG A 18 10.02 -2.16 10.59
C ARG A 18 9.60 -2.30 9.13
N VAL A 19 9.16 -1.21 8.51
CA VAL A 19 8.74 -1.19 7.10
C VAL A 19 9.97 -1.30 6.19
N SER A 20 11.05 -0.60 6.50
CA SER A 20 12.32 -0.72 5.78
C SER A 20 12.84 -2.17 5.82
N LYS A 21 12.83 -2.81 6.99
CA LYS A 21 13.23 -4.21 7.14
C LYS A 21 12.34 -5.16 6.32
N ALA A 22 11.02 -4.97 6.36
CA ALA A 22 10.09 -5.78 5.57
C ALA A 22 10.36 -5.64 4.07
N LEU A 23 10.60 -4.41 3.59
CA LEU A 23 10.93 -4.13 2.20
C LEU A 23 12.26 -4.79 1.78
N LEU A 24 13.29 -4.73 2.62
CA LEU A 24 14.57 -5.39 2.33
C LEU A 24 14.46 -6.92 2.26
N GLU A 25 13.69 -7.55 3.16
CA GLU A 25 13.47 -9.00 3.11
C GLU A 25 12.56 -9.43 1.95
N SER A 26 11.63 -8.57 1.51
CA SER A 26 10.73 -8.86 0.39
C SER A 26 11.46 -9.15 -0.92
N VAL A 27 12.65 -8.57 -1.11
CA VAL A 27 13.52 -8.83 -2.28
C VAL A 27 13.96 -10.29 -2.30
N ARG A 28 14.30 -10.87 -1.14
CA ARG A 28 14.71 -12.27 -1.02
C ARG A 28 13.56 -13.24 -1.23
N LEU A 29 12.34 -12.82 -0.88
CA LEU A 29 11.12 -13.59 -1.03
C LEU A 29 10.43 -13.36 -2.39
N ASN A 30 10.99 -12.50 -3.25
CA ASN A 30 10.45 -12.14 -4.56
C ASN A 30 9.01 -11.58 -4.52
N VAL A 31 8.69 -10.79 -3.49
CA VAL A 31 7.38 -10.12 -3.28
C VAL A 31 7.56 -8.61 -3.05
N SER A 32 8.57 -8.03 -3.69
CA SER A 32 8.97 -6.64 -3.42
C SER A 32 7.98 -5.61 -3.94
N GLU A 33 7.23 -5.91 -5.00
CA GLU A 33 6.22 -4.99 -5.55
C GLU A 33 5.02 -4.83 -4.60
N GLU A 34 4.54 -5.95 -4.05
CA GLU A 34 3.43 -5.95 -3.10
C GLU A 34 3.81 -5.24 -1.80
N ILE A 35 5.01 -5.51 -1.28
CA ILE A 35 5.49 -4.89 -0.04
C ILE A 35 5.78 -3.41 -0.24
N LEU A 36 6.33 -3.01 -1.39
CA LEU A 36 6.51 -1.59 -1.72
C LEU A 36 5.16 -0.86 -1.80
N THR A 37 4.15 -1.50 -2.41
CA THR A 37 2.80 -0.96 -2.50
C THR A 37 2.18 -0.79 -1.11
N ILE A 38 2.28 -1.80 -0.25
CA ILE A 38 1.79 -1.73 1.12
C ILE A 38 2.52 -0.63 1.91
N ALA A 39 3.85 -0.53 1.77
CA ALA A 39 4.65 0.51 2.41
C ALA A 39 4.21 1.92 1.97
N ALA A 40 3.94 2.11 0.67
CA ALA A 40 3.41 3.37 0.16
C ALA A 40 2.03 3.70 0.74
N MET A 41 1.11 2.72 0.77
CA MET A 41 -0.23 2.88 1.31
C MET A 41 -0.25 3.17 2.83
N LEU A 42 0.73 2.67 3.57
CA LEU A 42 0.90 2.96 5.00
C LEU A 42 1.55 4.32 5.28
N SER A 43 2.29 4.88 4.32
CA SER A 43 2.98 6.17 4.47
C SER A 43 2.06 7.39 4.35
N VAL A 44 0.85 7.20 3.83
CA VAL A 44 -0.14 8.25 3.62
C VAL A 44 -1.26 8.18 4.65
N GLN A 45 -2.06 9.24 4.72
CA GLN A 45 -3.29 9.22 5.53
C GLN A 45 -4.26 8.15 5.02
N SER A 46 -5.16 7.71 5.90
CA SER A 46 -6.19 6.72 5.58
C SER A 46 -6.90 7.05 4.26
N VAL A 47 -6.89 6.09 3.33
CA VAL A 47 -7.56 6.19 2.03
C VAL A 47 -9.09 6.09 2.14
N TRP A 48 -9.61 5.73 3.32
CA TRP A 48 -11.03 5.58 3.58
C TRP A 48 -11.69 6.93 3.84
N ARG A 49 -12.67 7.30 3.00
CA ARG A 49 -13.49 8.50 3.22
C ARG A 49 -14.82 8.14 3.87
N ARG A 50 -15.22 8.95 4.86
CA ARG A 50 -16.50 8.83 5.57
C ARG A 50 -17.24 10.17 5.57
N PRO A 51 -18.05 10.46 4.54
CA PRO A 51 -18.86 11.66 4.48
C PRO A 51 -19.95 11.64 5.55
N PHE A 52 -20.25 12.83 6.12
CA PHE A 52 -21.31 12.97 7.12
C PHE A 52 -22.65 12.43 6.63
N GLY A 53 -23.31 11.60 7.44
CA GLY A 53 -24.60 10.99 7.11
C GLY A 53 -24.55 9.84 6.10
N GLN A 54 -23.35 9.39 5.68
CA GLN A 54 -23.18 8.29 4.71
C GLN A 54 -22.36 7.12 5.25
N ASP A 55 -22.33 6.94 6.57
CA ASP A 55 -21.51 5.92 7.24
C ASP A 55 -21.78 4.51 6.69
N HIS A 56 -23.04 4.13 6.54
CA HIS A 56 -23.42 2.82 6.01
C HIS A 56 -22.92 2.57 4.58
N LYS A 57 -22.94 3.60 3.72
CA LYS A 57 -22.42 3.50 2.34
C LYS A 57 -20.90 3.38 2.33
N ALA A 58 -20.22 4.14 3.20
CA ALA A 58 -18.77 4.07 3.34
C ALA A 58 -18.32 2.68 3.83
N ASP A 59 -19.05 2.11 4.79
CA ASP A 59 -18.78 0.77 5.33
C ASP A 59 -18.98 -0.32 4.28
N GLN A 60 -20.08 -0.25 3.51
CA GLN A 60 -20.28 -1.18 2.40
C GLN A 60 -19.19 -1.07 1.33
N ALA A 61 -18.73 0.15 1.02
CA ALA A 61 -17.65 0.34 0.05
C ALA A 61 -16.32 -0.24 0.57
N LYS A 62 -16.00 -0.02 1.84
CA LYS A 62 -14.81 -0.60 2.48
C LYS A 62 -14.87 -2.13 2.46
N LEU A 63 -16.00 -2.72 2.85
CA LEU A 63 -16.19 -4.18 2.89
C LEU A 63 -15.95 -4.85 1.53
N LYS A 64 -16.34 -4.22 0.42
CA LYS A 64 -16.11 -4.75 -0.94
C LYS A 64 -14.63 -4.86 -1.31
N LEU A 65 -13.78 -4.02 -0.72
CA LEU A 65 -12.35 -3.99 -0.98
C LEU A 65 -11.54 -4.68 0.12
N SER A 66 -12.18 -5.07 1.21
CA SER A 66 -11.54 -5.76 2.34
C SER A 66 -11.17 -7.20 1.99
N VAL A 67 -9.99 -7.60 2.44
CA VAL A 67 -9.54 -8.99 2.49
C VAL A 67 -9.74 -9.52 3.91
N THR A 68 -10.47 -10.62 4.05
CA THR A 68 -10.78 -11.20 5.37
C THR A 68 -9.50 -11.52 6.14
N GLY A 69 -9.37 -10.95 7.33
CA GLY A 69 -8.25 -11.22 8.24
C GLY A 69 -6.93 -10.50 7.92
N SER A 70 -6.90 -9.58 6.94
CA SER A 70 -5.69 -8.83 6.65
C SER A 70 -5.94 -7.40 6.17
N ASP A 71 -5.58 -6.44 7.02
CA ASP A 71 -5.61 -5.02 6.68
C ASP A 71 -4.55 -4.65 5.63
N HIS A 72 -3.39 -5.30 5.66
CA HIS A 72 -2.30 -5.01 4.72
C HIS A 72 -2.66 -5.51 3.31
N LEU A 73 -3.23 -6.71 3.20
CA LEU A 73 -3.74 -7.21 1.91
C LEU A 73 -4.96 -6.43 1.44
N THR A 74 -5.75 -5.88 2.37
CA THR A 74 -6.83 -4.94 2.01
C THR A 74 -6.26 -3.69 1.32
N LEU A 75 -5.20 -3.08 1.87
CA LEU A 75 -4.55 -1.91 1.23
C LEU A 75 -3.97 -2.24 -0.15
N LEU A 76 -3.34 -3.42 -0.28
CA LEU A 76 -2.86 -3.90 -1.57
C LEU A 76 -4.00 -4.07 -2.59
N ASN A 77 -5.10 -4.69 -2.18
CA ASN A 77 -6.28 -4.87 -3.02
C ASN A 77 -6.88 -3.52 -3.46
N VAL A 78 -6.96 -2.54 -2.55
CA VAL A 78 -7.42 -1.18 -2.87
C VAL A 78 -6.56 -0.55 -3.95
N TYR A 79 -5.23 -0.61 -3.82
CA TYR A 79 -4.32 -0.05 -4.81
C TYR A 79 -4.45 -0.75 -6.17
N ASN A 80 -4.46 -2.09 -6.18
CA ASN A 80 -4.61 -2.85 -7.43
C ASN A 80 -5.92 -2.52 -8.14
N LYS A 81 -7.04 -2.44 -7.41
CA LYS A 81 -8.34 -2.05 -7.97
C LYS A 81 -8.33 -0.62 -8.51
N TYR A 82 -7.61 0.29 -7.87
CA TYR A 82 -7.43 1.64 -8.37
C TYR A 82 -6.68 1.64 -9.72
N ILE A 83 -5.54 0.96 -9.82
CA ILE A 83 -4.77 0.87 -11.07
C ILE A 83 -5.57 0.18 -12.19
N GLU A 84 -6.28 -0.90 -11.89
CA GLU A 84 -7.19 -1.57 -12.83
C GLU A 84 -8.23 -0.59 -13.38
N SER A 85 -8.86 0.22 -12.51
CA SER A 85 -9.86 1.22 -12.92
C SER A 85 -9.29 2.30 -13.84
N GLN A 86 -8.00 2.62 -13.73
CA GLN A 86 -7.32 3.59 -14.60
C GLN A 86 -7.02 2.99 -15.98
N SER A 87 -6.66 1.71 -16.04
CA SER A 87 -6.29 1.03 -17.30
C SER A 87 -7.44 0.96 -18.31
N VAL A 88 -8.69 0.91 -17.84
CA VAL A 88 -9.90 0.92 -18.69
C VAL A 88 -10.19 2.31 -19.29
N HIS A 89 -9.62 3.38 -18.74
CA HIS A 89 -9.83 4.76 -19.20
C HIS A 89 -8.68 5.31 -20.07
N TYR A 90 -7.68 4.51 -20.41
CA TYR A 90 -6.65 4.91 -21.38
C TYR A 90 -7.23 4.93 -22.80
N HIS A 91 -7.90 6.02 -23.17
CA HIS A 91 -7.98 6.44 -24.57
C HIS A 91 -6.66 7.14 -24.88
N PRO A 92 -5.77 6.57 -25.73
CA PRO A 92 -4.66 7.33 -26.24
C PRO A 92 -5.26 8.48 -27.03
N LYS A 93 -5.14 9.72 -26.52
CA LYS A 93 -5.32 10.88 -27.39
C LYS A 93 -4.18 10.81 -28.40
N ILE A 94 -4.53 10.33 -29.59
CA ILE A 94 -3.71 10.44 -30.78
C ILE A 94 -3.53 11.94 -31.00
N THR A 95 -2.32 12.44 -30.81
CA THR A 95 -1.83 13.69 -31.39
C THR A 95 -0.42 13.43 -31.86
#